data_AF-A0A2G9NL18-F1
#
_entry.id   AF-A0A2G9NL18-F1
#
_cell.length_a   1.000
_cell.length_b   1.000
_cell.length_c   1.000
_cell.angle_alpha   90.00
_cell.angle_beta   90.00
_cell.angle_gamma   90.00
#
_symmetry.space_group_name_H-M   'P 1'
#
loop_
_entity.id
_entity.type
_entity.pdbx_description
1 polymer ?
#
loop_
_entity_poly.entity_id
_entity_poly.type
_entity_poly.pdbx_seq_one_letter_code
_entity_poly.pdbx_strand_id
1 'polypeptide(L)' 'IYHQRSKVETVFSVIKRKYGCFVLSKSFDTQKKELLFRMVAYNIDRKIILSLVIRGIHQSQFK' A
#
# COMPACT_ATOMS: atom_id res chain seq x y z
N ILE A 1 0.05 -12.08 19.62
CA ILE A 1 -0.61 -10.76 19.45
C ILE A 1 0.39 -9.67 19.01
N TYR A 2 1.61 -9.63 19.56
CA TYR A 2 2.63 -8.62 19.22
C TYR A 2 3.09 -8.60 17.74
N HIS A 3 3.15 -9.75 17.07
CA HIS A 3 3.64 -9.86 15.67
C HIS A 3 2.75 -9.20 14.61
N GLN A 4 1.53 -8.77 14.94
CA GLN A 4 0.70 -8.03 13.97
C GLN A 4 1.08 -6.54 13.93
N ARG A 5 1.64 -6.00 15.03
CA ARG A 5 2.07 -4.60 15.10
C ARG A 5 3.19 -4.31 14.11
N SER A 6 4.18 -5.19 14.02
CA SER A 6 5.30 -5.04 13.09
C SER A 6 4.84 -4.99 11.63
N LYS A 7 3.76 -5.72 11.26
CA LYS A 7 3.18 -5.65 9.91
C LYS A 7 2.58 -4.28 9.63
N VAL A 8 1.82 -3.72 10.57
CA VAL A 8 1.22 -2.39 10.44
C VAL A 8 2.30 -1.32 10.31
N GLU A 9 3.32 -1.37 11.18
CA GLU A 9 4.46 -0.45 11.14
C GLU A 9 5.23 -0.55 9.82
N THR A 10 5.41 -1.77 9.30
CA THR A 10 6.02 -1.99 7.99
C THR A 10 5.19 -1.37 6.87
N VAL A 11 3.87 -1.57 6.86
CA VAL A 11 2.98 -0.98 5.85
C VAL A 11 3.04 0.55 5.90
N PHE A 12 2.95 1.17 7.07
CA PHE A 12 3.09 2.62 7.20
C PHE A 12 4.47 3.13 6.78
N SER A 13 5.55 2.38 7.08
CA SER A 13 6.89 2.71 6.62
C SER A 13 7.01 2.69 5.10
N VAL A 14 6.43 1.68 4.43
CA VAL A 14 6.41 1.60 2.97
C VAL A 14 5.60 2.75 2.36
N ILE A 15 4.41 3.04 2.87
CA ILE A 15 3.56 4.13 2.37
C ILE A 15 4.28 5.48 2.49
N LYS A 16 4.91 5.78 3.64
CA LYS A 16 5.68 7.02 3.83
C LYS A 16 6.85 7.14 2.87
N ARG A 17 7.56 6.06 2.57
CA ARG A 17 8.65 6.07 1.59
C ARG A 17 8.16 6.26 0.16
N LYS A 18 7.00 5.69 -0.20
CA LYS A 18 6.44 5.77 -1.57
C LYS A 18 5.76 7.11 -1.88
N TYR A 19 5.03 7.67 -0.92
CA TYR A 19 4.20 8.88 -1.12
C TYR A 19 4.67 10.11 -0.34
N GLY A 20 5.80 10.01 0.36
CA GLY A 20 6.36 11.07 1.19
C GLY A 20 5.96 10.95 2.67
N CYS A 21 6.87 11.38 3.54
CA CYS A 21 6.71 11.31 5.00
C CYS A 21 5.77 12.39 5.57
N PHE A 22 5.59 13.49 4.85
CA PHE A 22 4.80 14.64 5.29
C PHE A 22 3.43 14.66 4.62
N VAL A 23 2.45 15.23 5.33
CA VAL A 23 1.10 15.52 4.82
C VAL A 23 1.09 16.98 4.40
N LEU A 24 0.80 17.24 3.12
CA LEU A 24 0.93 18.59 2.54
C LEU A 24 -0.36 19.41 2.65
N SER A 25 -1.49 18.73 2.87
CA SER A 25 -2.79 19.36 3.06
C SER A 25 -2.84 20.28 4.28
N LYS A 26 -3.52 21.44 4.12
CA LYS A 26 -3.59 22.48 5.16
C LYS A 26 -4.73 22.28 6.16
N SER A 27 -5.87 21.73 5.72
CA SER A 27 -7.02 21.49 6.62
C SER A 27 -7.03 20.06 7.11
N PHE A 28 -7.47 19.83 8.34
CA PHE A 28 -7.52 18.49 8.92
C PHE A 28 -8.38 17.51 8.10
N ASP A 29 -9.46 18.00 7.48
CA ASP A 29 -10.29 17.20 6.56
C ASP A 29 -9.51 16.75 5.32
N THR A 30 -8.75 17.66 4.70
CA THR A 30 -7.95 17.34 3.52
C THR A 30 -6.75 16.45 3.87
N GLN A 31 -6.15 16.62 5.05
CA GLN A 31 -5.10 15.73 5.57
C GLN A 31 -5.60 14.29 5.75
N LYS A 32 -6.82 14.11 6.29
CA LYS A 32 -7.44 12.78 6.38
C LYS A 32 -7.66 12.16 5.01
N LYS A 33 -8.22 12.93 4.08
CA LYS A 33 -8.45 12.48 2.70
C LYS A 33 -7.15 12.07 2.02
N GLU A 34 -6.11 12.89 2.14
CA GLU A 34 -4.77 12.61 1.62
C GLU A 34 -4.23 11.27 2.13
N LEU A 35 -4.30 11.03 3.44
CA LEU A 35 -3.87 9.76 4.03
C LEU A 35 -4.71 8.57 3.55
N LEU A 36 -6.04 8.73 3.46
CA LEU A 36 -6.94 7.68 2.95
C LEU A 36 -6.61 7.33 1.50
N PHE A 37 -6.41 8.33 0.63
CA PHE A 37 -6.03 8.10 -0.76
C PHE A 37 -4.68 7.39 -0.88
N ARG A 38 -3.67 7.77 -0.09
CA ARG A 38 -2.37 7.08 -0.06
C ARG A 38 -2.52 5.60 0.34
N MET A 39 -3.36 5.30 1.33
CA MET A 39 -3.63 3.92 1.75
C MET A 39 -4.38 3.11 0.67
N VAL A 40 -5.40 3.69 0.05
CA VAL A 40 -6.15 3.06 -1.04
C VAL A 40 -5.24 2.80 -2.24
N ALA A 41 -4.47 3.79 -2.67
CA ALA A 41 -3.53 3.66 -3.79
C ALA A 41 -2.50 2.54 -3.54
N TYR A 42 -1.92 2.48 -2.34
CA TYR A 42 -1.00 1.40 -1.96
C TYR A 42 -1.65 0.00 -2.06
N ASN A 43 -2.87 -0.14 -1.56
CA ASN A 43 -3.58 -1.43 -1.60
C ASN A 43 -3.95 -1.86 -3.02
N ILE A 44 -4.34 -0.91 -3.89
CA ILE A 44 -4.64 -1.17 -5.30
C ILE A 44 -3.38 -1.64 -6.02
N ASP A 45 -2.27 -0.90 -5.90
CA ASP A 45 -0.96 -1.23 -6.47
C ASP A 45 -0.52 -2.65 -6.07
N ARG A 46 -0.61 -2.97 -4.78
CA ARG A 46 -0.26 -4.30 -4.27
C ARG A 46 -1.16 -5.40 -4.83
N LYS A 47 -2.47 -5.13 -4.99
CA LYS A 47 -3.41 -6.10 -5.60
C LYS A 47 -3.11 -6.34 -7.07
N ILE A 48 -2.80 -5.29 -7.84
CA ILE A 48 -2.45 -5.40 -9.26
C ILE A 48 -1.19 -6.25 -9.40
N ILE A 49 -0.11 -5.93 -8.69
CA ILE A 49 1.15 -6.68 -8.73
C ILE A 49 0.91 -8.16 -8.38
N LEU A 50 0.18 -8.42 -7.29
CA LEU A 50 -0.14 -9.79 -6.89
C LEU A 50 -0.91 -10.54 -7.99
N SER A 51 -1.92 -9.90 -8.60
CA SER A 51 -2.70 -10.52 -9.68
C SER A 51 -1.84 -10.83 -10.91
N LEU A 52 -0.89 -9.95 -11.26
CA LEU A 52 0.03 -10.16 -12.37
C LEU A 52 0.99 -11.32 -12.08
N VAL A 53 1.52 -11.39 -10.87
CA VAL A 53 2.39 -12.49 -10.42
C VAL A 53 1.65 -13.82 -10.48
N ILE A 54 0.42 -13.89 -9.96
CA ILE A 54 -0.40 -15.11 -10.01
C ILE A 54 -0.66 -15.54 -11.45
N ARG A 55 -1.01 -14.59 -12.35
CA ARG A 55 -1.19 -14.87 -13.77
C ARG A 55 0.08 -15.39 -14.43
N GLY A 56 1.23 -14.80 -14.13
CA GLY A 56 2.53 -15.23 -14.66
C GLY A 56 2.91 -16.64 -14.19
N ILE A 57 2.73 -16.93 -12.90
CA ILE A 57 2.95 -18.28 -12.34
C ILE A 57 2.01 -19.28 -13.02
N HIS A 58 0.71 -18.95 -13.14
CA HIS A 58 -0.26 -19.80 -13.82
C HIS A 58 0.19 -20.10 -15.25
N GLN A 59 0.52 -19.10 -16.06
CA GLN A 59 0.99 -19.28 -17.44
C GLN A 59 2.23 -20.18 -17.54
N SER A 60 3.14 -20.12 -16.57
CA SER A 60 4.33 -20.96 -16.52
C SER A 60 4.04 -22.43 -16.21
N GLN A 61 2.90 -22.78 -15.60
CA GLN A 61 2.53 -24.16 -15.28
C GLN A 61 1.95 -24.91 -16.50
N PHE A 62 1.48 -24.17 -17.51
CA PHE A 62 0.89 -24.73 -18.75
C PHE A 62 1.88 -24.71 -19.93
N LYS A 63 3.16 -24.49 -19.66
CA LYS A 63 4.25 -24.48 -20.63
C LYS A 63 5.24 -25.58 -20.28
#